data_AF-A0A543IIN2-F1
#
_entry.id   AF-A0A543IIN2-F1
#
_cell.length_a   1.000
_cell.length_b   1.000
_cell.length_c   1.000
_cell.angle_alpha   90.00
_cell.angle_beta   90.00
_cell.angle_gamma   90.00
#
_symmetry.space_group_name_H-M   'P 1'
#
loop_
_entity.id
_entity.type
_entity.pdbx_description
1 polymer ?
#
loop_
_entity_poly.entity_id
_entity_poly.type
_entity_poly.pdbx_seq_one_letter_code
_entity_poly.pdbx_strand_id
1 'polypeptide(L)'
;MPTEWPNQATPNPHEADAHGADEALAELRRDFTGHRIWRAVRWDGRLGDWVASLHDPHAGVEPTVIRSSAAALREALVNEAARAEVARAETW
;
A
#
# COMPACT_ATOMS: atom_id res chain seq x y z
N MET A 1 -40.64 -13.37 20.55
CA MET A 1 -40.42 -11.92 20.46
C MET A 1 -39.61 -11.50 21.67
N PRO A 2 -38.63 -10.60 21.56
CA PRO A 2 -37.39 -10.65 20.80
C PRO A 2 -36.17 -10.76 21.75
N THR A 3 -35.17 -11.58 21.40
CA THR A 3 -33.88 -11.59 22.11
C THR A 3 -32.95 -10.60 21.41
N GLU A 4 -33.16 -9.31 21.66
CA GLU A 4 -32.25 -8.25 21.22
C GLU A 4 -31.06 -8.17 22.20
N TRP A 5 -29.98 -8.88 21.87
CA TRP A 5 -28.68 -8.59 22.44
C TRP A 5 -28.14 -7.32 21.77
N PRO A 6 -27.88 -6.21 22.48
CA PRO A 6 -27.18 -5.08 21.89
C PRO A 6 -25.68 -5.42 21.88
N ASN A 7 -25.28 -6.38 21.05
CA ASN A 7 -23.86 -6.62 20.77
C ASN A 7 -23.41 -5.61 19.70
N GLN A 8 -23.46 -4.32 20.02
CA GLN A 8 -22.57 -3.38 19.35
C GLN A 8 -21.20 -3.60 19.99
N ALA A 9 -20.51 -4.65 19.54
CA ALA A 9 -19.09 -4.80 19.78
C ALA A 9 -18.45 -3.48 19.36
N THR A 10 -17.88 -2.77 20.33
CA THR A 10 -17.07 -1.58 20.05
C THR A 10 -16.06 -2.02 19.00
N PRO A 11 -15.96 -1.34 17.83
CA PRO A 11 -15.07 -1.80 16.77
C PRO A 11 -13.69 -1.98 17.39
N ASN A 12 -13.14 -3.19 17.29
CA ASN A 12 -11.83 -3.43 17.85
C ASN A 12 -10.89 -2.44 17.17
N PRO A 13 -9.98 -1.77 17.90
CA PRO A 13 -9.10 -0.77 17.30
C PRO A 13 -8.37 -1.31 16.06
N HIS A 14 -8.08 -2.61 16.05
CA HIS A 14 -7.51 -3.35 14.91
C HIS A 14 -8.39 -3.37 13.65
N GLU A 15 -9.71 -3.38 13.76
CA GLU A 15 -10.64 -3.33 12.63
C GLU A 15 -10.70 -1.93 12.02
N ALA A 16 -10.65 -0.89 12.86
CA ALA A 16 -10.55 0.49 12.38
C ALA A 16 -9.20 0.75 11.69
N ASP A 17 -8.11 0.24 12.25
CA ASP A 17 -6.77 0.29 11.65
C ASP A 17 -6.72 -0.45 10.29
N ALA A 18 -7.45 -1.57 10.18
CA ALA A 18 -7.56 -2.34 8.94
C ALA A 18 -8.43 -1.62 7.90
N HIS A 19 -9.51 -0.95 8.32
CA HIS A 19 -10.34 -0.19 7.39
C HIS A 19 -9.59 1.00 6.78
N GLY A 20 -8.89 1.78 7.61
CA GLY A 20 -8.03 2.86 7.10
C GLY A 20 -6.86 2.36 6.26
N ALA A 21 -6.38 1.13 6.50
CA ALA A 21 -5.42 0.47 5.63
C ALA A 21 -5.97 0.21 4.24
N ASP A 22 -7.21 -0.27 4.16
CA ASP A 22 -7.83 -0.70 2.92
C ASP A 22 -8.13 0.51 2.02
N GLU A 23 -8.59 1.62 2.62
CA GLU A 23 -8.79 2.88 1.91
C GLU A 23 -7.48 3.42 1.31
N ALA A 24 -6.44 3.57 2.12
CA ALA A 24 -5.13 4.03 1.64
C ALA A 24 -4.52 3.08 0.59
N LEU A 25 -4.77 1.77 0.70
CA LEU A 25 -4.35 0.80 -0.30
C LEU A 25 -5.11 0.96 -1.63
N ALA A 26 -6.42 1.23 -1.57
CA ALA A 26 -7.25 1.47 -2.73
C ALA A 26 -6.82 2.76 -3.46
N GLU A 27 -6.50 3.82 -2.72
CA GLU A 27 -5.96 5.07 -3.28
C GLU A 27 -4.63 4.82 -4.00
N LEU A 28 -3.67 4.16 -3.34
CA LEU A 28 -2.37 3.83 -3.93
C LEU A 28 -2.52 3.00 -5.21
N ARG A 29 -3.42 2.01 -5.23
CA ARG A 29 -3.66 1.19 -6.43
C ARG A 29 -4.30 1.96 -7.57
N ARG A 30 -5.08 3.00 -7.27
CA ARG A 30 -5.66 3.91 -8.28
C ARG A 30 -4.61 4.84 -8.86
N ASP A 31 -3.75 5.41 -8.02
CA ASP A 31 -2.68 6.32 -8.45
C ASP A 31 -1.55 5.59 -9.20
N PHE A 32 -1.22 4.36 -8.80
CA PHE A 32 -0.05 3.61 -9.29
C PHE A 32 -0.45 2.30 -9.99
N THR A 33 -1.15 2.40 -11.11
CA THR A 33 -1.69 1.26 -11.87
C THR A 33 -0.64 0.29 -12.41
N GLY A 34 0.60 0.76 -12.63
CA GLY A 34 1.74 -0.06 -13.04
C GLY A 34 2.39 -0.87 -11.92
N HIS A 35 1.89 -0.75 -10.68
CA HIS A 35 2.44 -1.41 -9.50
C HIS A 35 1.46 -2.40 -8.90
N ARG A 36 1.98 -3.53 -8.44
CA ARG A 36 1.31 -4.39 -7.48
C ARG A 36 1.59 -3.85 -6.08
N ILE A 37 0.56 -3.40 -5.38
CA ILE A 37 0.69 -2.82 -4.03
C ILE A 37 -0.09 -3.66 -3.03
N TRP A 38 0.54 -3.99 -1.90
CA TRP A 38 -0.06 -4.74 -0.80
C TRP A 38 0.54 -4.35 0.55
N ARG A 39 -0.16 -4.72 1.62
CA ARG A 39 0.36 -4.60 2.99
C ARG A 39 0.86 -5.96 3.45
N ALA A 40 2.09 -6.04 3.94
CA ALA A 40 2.62 -7.23 4.56
C ALA A 40 1.82 -7.55 5.83
N VAL A 41 1.67 -8.82 6.15
CA VAL A 41 1.05 -9.27 7.40
C VAL A 41 2.17 -9.85 8.26
N ARG A 42 2.27 -9.35 9.50
CA ARG A 42 3.26 -9.85 10.45
C ARG A 42 2.81 -11.19 11.02
N TRP A 43 3.74 -11.90 11.65
CA TRP A 43 3.48 -13.20 12.27
C TRP A 43 2.37 -13.14 13.33
N ASP A 44 2.16 -11.98 13.95
CA ASP A 44 1.13 -11.74 14.97
C ASP A 44 -0.25 -11.38 14.38
N GLY A 45 -0.42 -11.47 13.05
CA GLY A 45 -1.67 -11.17 12.36
C GLY A 45 -1.97 -9.68 12.20
N ARG A 46 -1.15 -8.80 12.83
CA ARG A 46 -1.24 -7.36 12.59
C ARG A 46 -0.64 -7.02 11.25
N LEU A 47 -1.18 -5.94 10.72
CA LEU A 47 -0.73 -5.35 9.49
C LEU A 47 0.67 -4.70 9.66
N GLY A 48 1.58 -5.07 8.78
CA GLY A 48 2.98 -4.65 8.77
C GLY A 48 3.28 -3.61 7.69
N ASP A 49 4.46 -3.72 7.09
CA ASP A 49 4.97 -2.76 6.11
C ASP A 49 4.18 -2.74 4.80
N TRP A 50 4.22 -1.59 4.14
CA TRP A 50 3.64 -1.35 2.84
C TRP A 50 4.63 -1.71 1.74
N VAL A 51 4.19 -2.50 0.77
CA VAL A 51 5.03 -3.01 -0.30
C VAL A 51 4.42 -2.64 -1.65
N ALA A 52 5.24 -2.11 -2.54
CA ALA A 52 4.92 -1.90 -3.93
C ALA A 52 5.98 -2.55 -4.80
N SER A 53 5.55 -3.35 -5.78
CA SER A 53 6.44 -3.91 -6.79
C SER A 53 5.93 -3.56 -8.17
N LEU A 54 6.85 -3.22 -9.07
CA LEU A 54 6.51 -2.94 -10.47
C LEU A 54 6.01 -4.20 -11.17
N HIS A 55 4.98 -4.03 -12.02
CA HIS A 55 4.46 -5.12 -12.84
C HIS A 55 5.44 -5.49 -13.96
N ASP A 56 6.08 -4.47 -14.56
CA ASP A 56 7.21 -4.65 -15.47
C ASP A 56 8.49 -4.26 -14.72
N PRO A 57 9.39 -5.21 -14.41
CA PRO A 57 10.60 -4.93 -13.63
C PRO A 57 11.62 -4.07 -14.39
N HIS A 58 11.46 -3.91 -15.71
CA HIS A 58 12.32 -3.07 -16.55
C HIS A 58 11.81 -1.63 -16.68
N ALA A 59 10.59 -1.35 -16.26
CA ALA A 59 9.97 -0.03 -16.34
C ALA A 59 10.44 0.94 -15.25
N GLY A 60 11.15 0.47 -14.22
CA GLY A 60 11.67 1.30 -13.13
C GLY A 60 13.11 0.96 -12.74
N VAL A 61 13.62 1.76 -11.81
CA VAL A 61 14.98 1.70 -11.28
C VAL A 61 15.06 0.76 -10.07
N GLU A 62 14.07 0.81 -9.17
CA GLU A 62 13.86 -0.03 -8.00
C GLU A 62 12.56 -0.83 -8.17
N PRO A 63 12.64 -2.10 -8.58
CA PRO A 63 11.46 -2.91 -8.93
C PRO A 63 10.58 -3.25 -7.72
N THR A 64 11.06 -3.08 -6.49
CA THR A 64 10.28 -3.33 -5.26
C THR A 64 10.67 -2.35 -4.17
N VAL A 65 9.68 -1.58 -3.71
CA VAL A 65 9.79 -0.56 -2.66
C VAL A 65 9.01 -1.03 -1.43
N ILE A 66 9.66 -1.02 -0.26
CA ILE A 66 9.04 -1.36 1.03
C ILE A 66 9.16 -0.17 1.97
N ARG A 67 8.05 0.25 2.60
CA ARG A 67 8.00 1.38 3.55
C ARG A 67 7.05 1.11 4.69
N SER A 68 7.31 1.72 5.84
CA SER A 68 6.51 1.48 7.06
C SER A 68 5.20 2.27 7.14
N SER A 69 4.93 3.16 6.18
CA SER A 69 3.67 3.92 6.08
C SER A 69 3.23 4.12 4.63
N ALA A 70 1.92 4.32 4.41
CA ALA A 70 1.35 4.58 3.08
C ALA A 70 1.90 5.87 2.46
N ALA A 71 2.04 6.93 3.27
CA ALA A 71 2.60 8.21 2.80
C ALA A 71 4.05 8.06 2.33
N ALA A 72 4.89 7.39 3.13
CA ALA A 72 6.29 7.14 2.74
C ALA A 72 6.38 6.25 1.49
N LEU A 73 5.45 5.29 1.33
CA LEU A 73 5.37 4.49 0.11
C LEU A 73 5.02 5.36 -1.10
N ARG A 74 4.02 6.23 -0.98
CA ARG A 74 3.61 7.17 -2.04
C ARG A 74 4.77 8.06 -2.47
N GLU A 75 5.45 8.69 -1.52
CA GLU A 75 6.61 9.56 -1.81
C GLU A 75 7.72 8.80 -2.52
N ALA A 76 8.01 7.58 -2.07
CA ALA A 76 9.01 6.73 -2.71
C ALA A 76 8.63 6.37 -4.14
N LEU A 77 7.36 6.05 -4.41
CA LEU A 77 6.85 5.74 -5.75
C LEU A 77 6.89 6.96 -6.69
N VAL A 78 6.57 8.16 -6.20
CA VAL A 78 6.68 9.41 -6.98
C VAL A 78 8.13 9.70 -7.34
N ASN A 79 9.03 9.61 -6.37
CA ASN A 79 10.46 9.82 -6.61
C ASN A 79 10.99 8.77 -7.60
N GLU A 80 10.55 7.52 -7.46
CA GLU A 80 10.95 6.43 -8.34
C GLU A 80 10.50 6.65 -9.79
N ALA A 81 9.25 7.08 -10.00
CA ALA A 81 8.75 7.43 -11.32
C ALA A 81 9.59 8.56 -11.95
N ALA A 82 9.92 9.60 -11.19
CA ALA A 82 10.77 10.69 -11.67
C ALA A 82 12.18 10.21 -12.07
N ARG A 83 12.80 9.31 -11.28
CA ARG A 83 14.09 8.71 -11.64
C ARG A 83 13.99 7.85 -12.91
N ALA A 84 12.92 7.07 -13.04
CA ALA A 84 12.70 6.23 -14.20
C ALA A 84 12.51 7.05 -15.48
N GLU A 85 11.90 8.24 -15.40
CA GLU A 85 11.77 9.21 -16.50
C GLU A 85 13.10 9.83 -16.91
N VAL A 86 13.96 10.18 -15.95
CA VAL A 86 15.31 10.67 -16.25
C VAL A 86 16.14 9.58 -16.93
N ALA A 87 16.15 8.36 -16.38
CA ALA A 87 16.94 7.25 -16.91
C ALA A 87 16.57 6.88 -18.37
N ARG A 88 15.28 6.90 -18.70
CA ARG A 88 14.81 6.65 -20.08
C ARG A 88 15.16 7.80 -21.04
N ALA A 89 15.29 9.03 -20.56
CA ALA A 89 15.77 10.16 -21.36
C ALA A 89 17.28 10.12 -21.62
N GLU A 90 18.07 9.58 -20.69
CA GLU A 90 19.54 9.41 -20.85
C GLU A 90 19.92 8.24 -21.78
N THR A 91 18.97 7.33 -22.07
CA THR A 91 19.21 6.13 -22.89
C THR A 91 18.98 6.38 -24.40
N TRP A 92 18.73 7.63 -24.83
CA TRP A 92 18.51 8.01 -26.24
C TRP A 92 19.72 8.68 -26.89
#